data_AF-A0A560D2M6-F1
#
_entry.id   AF-A0A560D2M6-F1
#
_cell.length_a   1.000
_cell.length_b   1.000
_cell.length_c   1.000
_cell.angle_alpha   90.00
_cell.angle_beta   90.00
_cell.angle_gamma   90.00
#
_symmetry.space_group_name_H-M   'P 1'
#
loop_
_entity.id
_entity.type
_entity.pdbx_description
1 polymer ?
#
loop_
_entity_poly.entity_id
_entity_poly.type
_entity_poly.pdbx_seq_one_letter_code
_entity_poly.pdbx_strand_id
1 'polypeptide(L)' 'MTRPHTGPSPEEIKEKQALEDALEEGLEETFPGSDPVNVTQPAPSRDDGHVKRSK' A
#
# COMPACT_ATOMS: atom_id res chain seq x y z
N MET A 1 20.33 -28.81 -3.71
CA MET A 1 19.27 -29.38 -4.57
C MET A 1 17.95 -28.85 -4.04
N THR A 2 17.34 -27.88 -4.73
CA THR A 2 15.98 -27.44 -4.42
C THR A 2 15.01 -28.55 -4.81
N ARG A 3 14.07 -28.88 -3.91
CA ARG A 3 13.06 -29.89 -4.19
C ARG A 3 12.20 -29.40 -5.37
N PRO A 4 11.75 -30.26 -6.29
CA PRO A 4 10.79 -29.86 -7.29
C PRO A 4 9.52 -29.42 -6.57
N HIS A 5 9.10 -28.17 -6.77
CA HIS A 5 7.82 -27.69 -6.26
C HIS A 5 6.72 -28.39 -7.07
N THR A 6 6.14 -29.45 -6.52
CA THR A 6 4.81 -29.90 -6.91
C THR A 6 3.87 -28.71 -6.73
N GLY A 7 3.04 -28.42 -7.75
CA GLY A 7 2.09 -27.32 -7.71
C GLY A 7 1.12 -27.42 -6.53
N PRO A 8 0.44 -26.31 -6.18
CA PRO A 8 -0.45 -26.29 -5.02
C PRO A 8 -1.60 -27.29 -5.23
N SER A 9 -1.93 -27.99 -4.15
CA SER A 9 -3.11 -28.83 -4.06
C SER A 9 -4.39 -27.98 -4.12
N PRO A 10 -5.54 -28.59 -4.48
CA PRO A 10 -6.83 -27.88 -4.48
C PRO A 10 -7.21 -27.26 -3.13
N GLU A 11 -6.77 -27.85 -2.02
CA GLU A 11 -6.99 -27.31 -0.67
C GLU A 11 -6.18 -26.04 -0.44
N GLU A 12 -4.90 -26.03 -0.80
CA GLU A 12 -4.02 -24.85 -0.70
C GLU A 12 -4.51 -23.68 -1.57
N ILE A 13 -5.10 -23.98 -2.74
CA ILE A 13 -5.72 -22.95 -3.59
C ILE A 13 -6.92 -22.31 -2.90
N LYS A 14 -7.76 -23.11 -2.25
CA LYS A 14 -8.96 -22.64 -1.54
C LYS A 14 -8.58 -21.80 -0.32
N GLU A 15 -7.59 -22.25 0.45
CA GLU A 15 -7.08 -21.50 1.61
C GLU A 15 -6.48 -20.16 1.19
N LYS A 16 -5.70 -20.15 0.10
CA LYS A 16 -5.13 -18.92 -0.45
C LYS A 16 -6.21 -17.93 -0.87
N GLN A 17 -7.28 -18.39 -1.53
CA GLN A 17 -8.40 -17.52 -1.92
C GLN A 17 -9.09 -16.91 -0.69
N ALA A 18 -9.40 -17.71 0.32
CA ALA A 18 -10.01 -17.21 1.55
C ALA A 18 -9.12 -16.17 2.28
N LEU A 19 -7.80 -16.37 2.25
CA LEU A 19 -6.85 -15.42 2.80
C LEU A 19 -6.78 -14.13 1.98
N GLU A 20 -6.79 -14.22 0.64
CA GLU A 20 -6.80 -13.05 -0.25
C GLU A 20 -8.05 -12.19 -0.02
N ASP A 21 -9.23 -12.81 0.10
CA ASP A 21 -10.49 -12.11 0.37
C ASP A 21 -10.47 -11.37 1.71
N ALA A 22 -10.00 -12.04 2.78
CA ALA A 22 -9.92 -11.43 4.11
C ALA A 22 -8.90 -10.28 4.19
N LEU A 23 -7.83 -10.34 3.40
CA LEU A 23 -6.85 -9.25 3.31
C LEU A 23 -7.44 -8.05 2.58
N GLU A 24 -8.17 -8.26 1.49
CA GLU A 24 -8.82 -7.18 0.73
C GLU A 24 -9.88 -6.46 1.60
N GLU A 25 -10.76 -7.21 2.25
CA GLU A 25 -11.78 -6.65 3.17
C GLU A 25 -11.12 -5.78 4.26
N GLY A 26 -10.05 -6.28 4.88
CA GLY A 26 -9.31 -5.52 5.89
C GLY A 26 -8.64 -4.26 5.33
N LEU A 27 -8.15 -4.30 4.09
CA LEU A 27 -7.53 -3.14 3.44
C LEU A 27 -8.55 -2.07 3.06
N GLU A 28 -9.73 -2.47 2.55
CA GLU A 28 -10.82 -1.54 2.20
C GLU A 28 -11.30 -0.73 3.42
N GLU A 29 -11.34 -1.33 4.61
CA GLU A 29 -11.79 -0.68 5.84
C GLU A 29 -10.71 0.18 6.53
N THR A 30 -9.42 -0.09 6.26
CA THR A 30 -8.31 0.53 7.01
C THR A 30 -7.92 1.90 6.46
N PHE A 31 -8.25 2.19 5.19
CA PHE A 31 -7.93 3.46 4.59
C PHE A 31 -9.19 4.33 4.44
N PRO A 32 -9.40 5.34 5.32
CA PRO A 32 -10.26 6.45 4.94
C PRO A 32 -9.74 6.93 3.59
N GLY A 33 -10.58 6.91 2.56
CA GLY A 33 -10.20 7.24 1.19
C GLY A 33 -9.26 8.41 1.21
N SER A 34 -8.00 8.17 0.80
CA SER A 34 -6.81 9.00 1.05
C SER A 34 -7.21 10.46 1.25
N ASP A 35 -7.02 11.00 2.45
CA ASP A 35 -7.40 12.37 2.86
C ASP A 35 -7.34 13.32 1.65
N PRO A 36 -8.44 14.02 1.28
CA PRO A 36 -8.52 14.73 0.02
C PRO A 36 -7.25 15.52 -0.28
N VAL A 37 -6.78 15.46 -1.53
CA VAL A 37 -5.64 16.27 -1.95
C VAL A 37 -5.92 17.72 -1.59
N ASN A 38 -5.09 18.29 -0.70
CA ASN A 38 -5.19 19.69 -0.33
C ASN A 38 -5.04 20.55 -1.60
N VAL A 39 -6.14 21.17 -2.05
CA VAL A 39 -6.21 21.95 -3.30
C VAL A 39 -5.26 23.14 -3.26
N THR A 40 -4.98 23.66 -2.06
CA THR A 40 -3.98 24.71 -1.85
C THR A 40 -2.95 24.23 -0.85
N GLN A 41 -1.68 24.35 -1.23
CA GLN A 41 -0.59 24.27 -0.26
C GLN A 41 -0.75 25.41 0.74
N PRO A 42 -0.52 25.18 2.05
CA PRO A 42 -0.40 26.27 3.01
C PRO A 42 0.73 27.21 2.58
N ALA A 43 0.67 28.47 3.03
CA ALA A 43 1.74 29.42 2.76
C ALA A 43 3.10 28.83 3.22
N PRO A 44 4.18 29.03 2.45
CA PRO A 44 5.50 28.55 2.82
C PRO A 44 5.84 28.96 4.25
N SER A 45 6.29 28.00 5.04
CA SER A 45 6.81 28.22 6.37
C SER A 45 8.14 28.99 6.30
N ARG A 46 8.56 29.54 7.45
CA ARG A 46 9.87 30.19 7.57
C ARG A 46 11.02 29.23 7.25
N ASP A 47 10.81 27.94 7.48
CA ASP A 47 11.80 26.89 7.27
C ASP A 47 11.97 26.54 5.78
N ASP A 48 10.93 26.71 4.97
CA ASP A 48 10.94 26.43 3.51
C ASP A 48 11.86 27.36 2.72
N GLY A 49 12.21 28.53 3.28
CA GLY A 49 13.06 29.52 2.63
C GLY A 49 14.55 29.15 2.53
N HIS A 50 15.00 28.08 3.20
CA HIS A 50 16.44 27.78 3.32
C HIS A 50 16.99 26.86 2.21
N VAL A 51 16.16 26.39 1.28
CA VAL A 51 16.61 25.51 0.19
C VAL A 51 17.25 26.36 -0.92
N LYS A 52 18.55 26.62 -0.80
CA LYS A 52 19.36 27.17 -1.89
C LYS A 52 19.43 26.13 -3.01
N ARG A 53 18.63 26.31 -4.06
CA ARG A 53 18.76 25.54 -5.30
C ARG A 53 20.05 25.97 -5.99
N SER A 54 21.13 25.20 -5.87
CA SER A 54 22.31 25.41 -6.72
C SER A 54 21.95 25.05 -8.16
N LYS A 55 22.24 25.96 -9.09
CA LYS A 55 22.08 25.76 -10.53
C LYS A 55 23.15 24.84 -11.08
#